data_AF-A0ABD5SG00-F1
#
_entry.id   AF-A0ABD5SG00-F1
#
_cell.length_a   1.000
_cell.length_b   1.000
_cell.length_c   1.000
_cell.angle_alpha   90.00
_cell.angle_beta   90.00
_cell.angle_gamma   90.00
#
_symmetry.space_group_name_H-M   'P 1'
#
loop_
_entity.id
_entity.type
_entity.pdbx_description
1 polymer ?
#
loop_
_entity_poly.entity_id
_entity_poly.type
_entity_poly.pdbx_seq_one_letter_code
_entity_poly.pdbx_strand_id
1 'polypeptide(L)' 'MRSRVKALIQRVTHASVAVDGETIGAIDQGLLVLLGVEKFDDESVAAKLLDKLLNYRVFSDSAGKMNLSVSDIGGGVLL' A
#
# COMPACT_ATOMS: atom_id res chain seq x y z
N MET A 1 11.85 4.89 -22.68
CA MET A 1 11.65 3.61 -21.97
C MET A 1 10.59 3.84 -20.91
N ARG A 2 9.51 3.03 -20.84
CA ARG A 2 8.45 3.24 -19.83
C ARG A 2 8.89 2.60 -18.51
N SER A 3 8.87 3.36 -17.42
CA SER A 3 9.02 2.84 -16.05
C SER A 3 7.97 1.76 -15.76
N ARG A 4 8.35 0.79 -14.91
CA ARG A 4 7.58 -0.41 -14.62
C ARG A 4 7.64 -0.78 -13.12
N VAL A 5 7.85 0.17 -12.20
CA VAL A 5 7.56 -0.09 -10.78
C VAL A 5 6.16 -0.71 -10.69
N LYS A 6 6.06 -1.85 -10.00
CA LYS A 6 4.80 -2.56 -9.78
C LYS A 6 4.55 -2.65 -8.30
N ALA A 7 3.33 -2.33 -7.90
CA ALA A 7 2.81 -2.62 -6.59
C ALA A 7 1.62 -3.55 -6.73
N LEU A 8 1.66 -4.70 -6.06
CA LEU A 8 0.48 -5.49 -5.79
C LEU A 8 -0.05 -5.08 -4.43
N ILE A 9 -1.27 -4.53 -4.40
CA ILE A 9 -1.91 -4.08 -3.17
C ILE A 9 -2.93 -5.11 -2.70
N GLN A 10 -2.98 -5.30 -1.39
CA GLN A 10 -3.99 -6.10 -0.71
C GLN A 10 -4.65 -5.24 0.35
N ARG A 11 -5.98 -5.14 0.28
CA ARG A 11 -6.77 -4.54 1.36
C ARG A 11 -6.86 -5.55 2.50
N VAL A 12 -6.37 -5.18 3.67
CA VAL A 12 -6.26 -6.07 4.83
C VAL A 12 -6.98 -5.52 6.04
N THR A 13 -7.45 -6.41 6.91
CA THR A 13 -7.92 -6.04 8.26
C THR A 13 -6.77 -6.01 9.27
N HIS A 14 -5.67 -6.69 8.98
CA HIS A 14 -4.38 -6.64 9.67
C HIS A 14 -3.29 -7.24 8.79
N ALA A 15 -2.03 -6.84 8.97
CA ALA A 15 -0.86 -7.48 8.35
C ALA A 15 0.39 -7.32 9.23
N SER A 16 1.34 -8.25 9.12
CA SER A 16 2.63 -8.17 9.82
C SER A 16 3.74 -8.84 9.03
N VAL A 17 4.98 -8.48 9.34
CA VAL A 17 6.21 -9.09 8.83
C VAL A 17 7.08 -9.51 10.00
N ALA A 18 7.65 -10.70 9.91
CA ALA A 18 8.56 -11.25 10.91
C ALA A 18 9.86 -11.73 10.28
N VAL A 19 10.97 -11.54 10.99
CA VAL A 19 12.31 -12.05 10.64
C VAL A 19 12.80 -12.85 11.83
N ASP A 20 13.25 -14.07 11.59
CA ASP A 20 13.68 -15.02 12.64
C ASP A 20 12.63 -15.23 13.75
N GLY A 21 11.35 -15.10 13.41
CA GLY A 21 10.22 -15.25 14.33
C GLY A 21 9.84 -13.99 15.12
N GLU A 22 10.59 -12.89 15.00
CA GLU A 22 10.27 -11.61 15.64
C GLU A 22 9.55 -10.67 14.69
N THR A 23 8.42 -10.09 15.14
CA THR A 23 7.68 -9.10 14.35
C THR A 23 8.42 -7.78 14.30
N ILE A 24 8.82 -7.36 13.09
CA ILE A 24 9.54 -6.10 12.87
C ILE A 24 8.63 -5.00 12.31
N GLY A 25 7.39 -5.33 11.94
CA GLY A 25 6.41 -4.38 11.43
C GLY A 25 5.02 -5.00 11.42
N ALA A 26 4.01 -4.21 11.80
CA ALA A 26 2.62 -4.62 11.80
C ALA A 26 1.70 -3.40 11.60
N ILE A 27 0.55 -3.67 10.99
CA ILE A 27 -0.56 -2.72 10.86
C ILE A 27 -1.87 -3.43 11.21
N ASP A 28 -2.83 -2.66 11.72
CA ASP A 28 -4.23 -3.07 11.77
C ASP A 28 -4.86 -2.90 10.37
N GLN A 29 -6.04 -2.31 10.26
CA GLN A 29 -6.72 -2.09 8.99
C GLN A 29 -5.88 -1.21 8.05
N GLY A 30 -5.71 -1.64 6.80
CA GLY A 30 -4.86 -0.91 5.88
C GLY A 30 -4.56 -1.62 4.55
N LEU A 31 -3.39 -1.29 3.99
CA LEU A 31 -2.85 -1.88 2.77
C LEU A 31 -1.55 -2.63 3.05
N LEU A 32 -1.47 -3.89 2.63
CA LEU A 32 -0.21 -4.57 2.40
C LEU A 32 0.20 -4.35 0.93
N VAL A 33 1.44 -3.94 0.71
CA VAL A 33 1.95 -3.56 -0.61
C VAL A 33 3.18 -4.39 -0.93
N LEU A 34 3.08 -5.31 -1.89
CA LEU A 34 4.24 -6.02 -2.41
C LEU A 34 4.85 -5.20 -3.55
N LEU A 35 6.03 -4.64 -3.29
CA LEU A 35 6.70 -3.71 -4.19
C LEU A 35 7.79 -4.38 -5.04
N GLY A 36 7.73 -4.20 -6.36
CA GLY A 36 8.78 -4.55 -7.30
C GLY A 36 9.39 -3.31 -7.94
N VAL A 37 10.69 -3.12 -7.77
CA VAL A 37 11.48 -2.02 -8.34
C VAL A 37 12.32 -2.54 -9.52
N GLU A 38 12.34 -1.81 -10.64
CA GLU A 38 13.15 -2.12 -11.82
C GLU A 38 14.38 -1.20 -11.95
N LYS A 39 15.35 -1.63 -12.77
CA LYS A 39 16.68 -1.03 -12.93
C LYS A 39 16.71 0.49 -13.21
N PHE A 40 15.65 1.04 -13.79
CA PHE A 40 15.57 2.43 -14.23
C PHE A 40 14.47 3.22 -13.53
N ASP A 41 13.91 2.67 -12.44
CA ASP A 41 13.04 3.45 -11.59
C ASP A 41 13.87 4.42 -10.75
N ASP A 42 13.30 5.59 -10.51
CA ASP A 42 13.90 6.68 -9.75
C ASP A 42 12.92 7.18 -8.68
N GLU A 43 13.37 8.14 -7.87
CA GLU A 43 12.55 8.74 -6.81
C GLU A 43 11.25 9.37 -7.35
N SER A 44 11.26 9.88 -8.58
CA SER A 44 10.06 10.47 -9.20
C SER A 44 8.99 9.42 -9.48
N VAL A 45 9.41 8.20 -9.85
CA VAL A 45 8.53 7.05 -10.02
C VAL A 45 7.98 6.59 -8.67
N ALA A 46 8.85 6.49 -7.66
CA ALA A 46 8.45 6.10 -6.31
C ALA A 46 7.44 7.08 -5.70
N ALA A 47 7.66 8.38 -5.84
CA ALA A 47 6.74 9.42 -5.37
C ALA A 47 5.36 9.32 -6.05
N LYS A 48 5.33 9.05 -7.36
CA LYS A 48 4.08 8.83 -8.09
C LYS A 48 3.35 7.56 -7.67
N LEU A 49 4.09 6.49 -7.34
CA LEU A 49 3.47 5.29 -6.81
C LEU A 49 2.88 5.56 -5.42
N LEU A 50 3.63 6.22 -4.54
CA LEU A 50 3.18 6.57 -3.20
C LEU A 50 1.88 7.39 -3.24
N ASP A 51 1.85 8.45 -4.06
CA ASP A 51 0.65 9.26 -4.25
C ASP A 51 -0.55 8.41 -4.73
N LYS A 52 -0.33 7.48 -5.66
CA LYS A 52 -1.38 6.54 -6.09
C LYS A 52 -1.85 5.64 -4.96
N LEU A 53 -0.94 5.05 -4.18
CA LEU A 53 -1.28 4.14 -3.07
C LEU A 53 -2.10 4.85 -2.00
N LEU A 54 -1.68 6.05 -1.61
CA LEU A 54 -2.34 6.82 -0.56
C LEU A 54 -3.74 7.31 -0.95
N ASN A 55 -4.00 7.49 -2.24
CA ASN A 55 -5.27 7.98 -2.78
C ASN A 55 -6.15 6.89 -3.41
N TYR A 56 -5.71 5.62 -3.45
CA TYR A 56 -6.45 4.56 -4.15
C TYR A 56 -7.72 4.17 -3.37
N ARG A 57 -8.89 4.35 -4.00
CA ARG A 57 -10.20 4.16 -3.36
C ARG A 57 -10.63 2.69 -3.35
N VAL A 58 -10.23 1.96 -2.32
CA VAL A 58 -10.53 0.53 -2.14
C VAL A 58 -11.21 0.21 -0.81
N PHE A 59 -11.43 1.20 0.05
CA PHE A 59 -12.12 1.04 1.32
C PHE A 59 -13.58 1.49 1.22
N SER A 60 -14.44 0.82 1.98
CA SER A 60 -15.88 1.09 1.98
C SER A 60 -16.22 2.35 2.76
N ASP A 61 -17.12 3.17 2.23
CA ASP A 61 -17.77 4.28 2.94
C ASP A 61 -18.94 3.79 3.82
N SER A 62 -19.66 4.72 4.45
CA SER A 62 -20.83 4.42 5.29
C SER A 62 -22.00 3.79 4.53
N ALA A 63 -22.03 3.89 3.20
CA ALA A 63 -23.00 3.23 2.33
C ALA A 63 -22.47 1.88 1.79
N GLY A 64 -21.32 1.41 2.26
CA GLY A 64 -20.69 0.16 1.84
C GLY A 64 -19.96 0.22 0.49
N LYS A 65 -19.90 1.40 -0.15
CA LYS A 65 -19.29 1.56 -1.48
C LYS A 65 -17.79 1.83 -1.37
N MET A 66 -17.00 1.28 -2.29
CA MET A 66 -15.54 1.47 -2.31
C MET A 66 -15.16 2.88 -2.79
N ASN A 67 -15.20 3.85 -1.87
CA ASN A 67 -15.00 5.27 -2.16
C ASN A 67 -13.88 5.91 -1.34
N LEU A 68 -13.39 5.22 -0.31
CA LEU A 68 -12.39 5.74 0.61
C LEU A 68 -11.00 5.18 0.27
N SER A 69 -10.00 6.03 0.40
CA SER A 69 -8.59 5.66 0.35
C SER A 69 -8.07 5.21 1.72
N VAL A 70 -6.83 4.69 1.76
CA VAL A 70 -6.18 4.35 3.04
C VAL A 70 -6.00 5.59 3.92
N SER A 71 -5.75 6.74 3.30
CA SER A 71 -5.62 8.03 4.00
C SER A 71 -6.96 8.46 4.62
N ASP A 72 -8.07 8.29 3.89
CA ASP A 72 -9.41 8.67 4.35
C ASP A 72 -9.85 7.88 5.59
N ILE A 73 -9.43 6.62 5.71
CA ILE A 73 -9.76 5.76 6.86
C ILE A 73 -8.72 5.81 7.98
N GLY A 74 -7.63 6.58 7.83
CA GLY A 74 -6.51 6.60 8.77
C GLY A 74 -5.82 5.23 8.91
N GLY A 75 -5.83 4.43 7.84
CA GLY A 75 -5.32 3.07 7.84
C GLY A 75 -3.79 2.98 7.73
N GLY A 76 -3.25 1.82 8.13
CA GLY A 76 -1.82 1.54 8.01
C GLY A 76 -1.40 1.17 6.58
N VAL A 77 -0.12 1.37 6.27
CA VAL A 77 0.50 0.84 5.05
C VAL A 77 1.73 0.03 5.46
N LEU A 78 1.78 -1.23 5.03
CA LEU A 78 2.94 -2.11 5.21
C LEU A 78 3.52 -2.41 3.82
N LEU A 79 4.79 -2.09 3.63
CA LEU A 79 5.57 -2.34 2.41
C LEU A 79 6.42 -3.61 2.55
#